data_AF-A0A8T6LQY8-F1
#
_entry.id   AF-A0A8T6LQY8-F1
#
_cell.length_a   1.000
_cell.length_b   1.000
_cell.length_c   1.000
_cell.angle_alpha   90.00
_cell.angle_beta   90.00
_cell.angle_gamma   90.00
#
_symmetry.space_group_name_H-M   'P 1'
#
loop_
_entity.id
_entity.type
_entity.pdbx_description
1 polymer ?
#
loop_
_entity_poly.entity_id
_entity_poly.type
_entity_poly.pdbx_seq_one_letter_code
_entity_poly.pdbx_strand_id
1 'polypeptide(L)'
;PETELPLTLPDLEDFRPSGSPEGPLAKAADWLETVDPSSGRPARRETNTMPQWAGSCWYYLRFIDPHNPGRLVDPELERYWMPVDLYIGGAEHAVLHLLYARFWHKVLYDAGLVSCDEPFRKVVHQGVILGEREYTAYRDDAGALVSAERARRVSGSQPAAYVEKDSGEELEPVAVSEDDVLKSGENFVLTADATVVLESRAHKMSKSRGNVVNPDDVLSHCGADAFRLYEMFLGPLEKSKPWSTRGVEGPHRFLNRLWSLLERGVAETEPDAEQMRLLHRTIAKVTEDIRTLRLNTAIAALMEMVNAAARWDELPRGVAEPLVLLISPFAPHMGEELWERLGHAESLATAPWPEAREEWLREETVEIAVQINGKLRASIRVAAGAERADVLAAARGNERVAAHLAEIPILREVYVPGRVVNFVV
;
A
#
# COMPACT_ATOMS: atom_id res chain seq x y z
N PRO A 1 35.70 11.17 29.37
CA PRO A 1 35.03 10.35 30.40
C PRO A 1 33.51 10.34 30.21
N GLU A 2 32.75 9.42 30.83
CA GLU A 2 31.27 9.45 30.73
C GLU A 2 30.68 10.77 31.24
N THR A 3 31.30 11.35 32.29
CA THR A 3 30.94 12.66 32.86
C THR A 3 31.17 13.85 31.91
N GLU A 4 31.84 13.63 30.78
CA GLU A 4 32.08 14.65 29.75
C GLU A 4 31.15 14.47 28.54
N LEU A 5 30.23 13.49 28.59
CA LEU A 5 29.23 13.31 27.56
C LEU A 5 28.02 14.24 27.77
N PRO A 6 27.34 14.66 26.70
CA PRO A 6 27.71 14.45 25.30
C PRO A 6 28.85 15.39 24.87
N LEU A 7 29.78 14.88 24.06
CA LEU A 7 30.73 15.75 23.36
C LEU A 7 30.00 16.43 22.20
N THR A 8 29.64 17.70 22.39
CA THR A 8 28.91 18.47 21.38
C THR A 8 29.83 18.90 20.24
N LEU A 9 29.30 18.87 19.01
CA LEU A 9 29.99 19.39 17.84
C LEU A 9 30.28 20.90 18.02
N PRO A 10 31.44 21.40 17.59
CA PRO A 10 31.74 22.82 17.62
C PRO A 10 30.94 23.56 16.55
N ASP A 11 30.68 24.84 16.80
CA ASP A 11 30.21 25.73 15.75
C ASP A 11 31.33 25.96 14.73
N LEU A 12 31.00 25.76 13.46
CA LEU A 12 31.92 25.96 12.34
C LEU A 12 31.28 26.92 11.33
N GLU A 13 32.04 27.91 10.89
CA GLU A 13 31.60 28.81 9.81
C GLU A 13 31.84 28.23 8.41
N ASP A 14 32.79 27.29 8.26
CA ASP A 14 33.20 26.74 6.96
C ASP A 14 33.22 25.20 6.90
N PHE A 15 32.14 24.64 6.35
CA PHE A 15 31.98 23.20 6.12
C PHE A 15 32.55 22.69 4.78
N ARG A 16 33.17 23.56 3.96
CA ARG A 16 33.69 23.14 2.66
C ARG A 16 34.86 22.14 2.82
N PRO A 17 35.03 21.19 1.88
CA PRO A 17 36.19 20.30 1.87
C PRO A 17 37.49 21.10 1.91
N SER A 18 38.43 20.67 2.75
CA SER A 18 39.74 21.31 2.89
C SER A 18 40.72 20.93 1.76
N GLY A 19 40.33 20.01 0.87
CA GLY A 19 41.22 19.41 -0.12
C GLY A 19 42.10 18.26 0.42
N SER A 20 42.01 17.99 1.72
CA SER A 20 42.61 16.83 2.38
C SER A 20 41.57 15.71 2.62
N PRO A 21 41.99 14.49 2.98
CA PRO A 21 41.07 13.44 3.40
C PRO A 21 40.35 13.74 4.73
N GLU A 22 40.81 14.74 5.49
CA GLU A 22 40.24 15.09 6.78
C GLU A 22 38.94 15.90 6.62
N GLY A 23 37.95 15.55 7.44
CA GLY A 23 36.65 16.22 7.46
C GLY A 23 36.70 17.64 8.02
N PRO A 24 35.58 18.39 7.96
CA PRO A 24 35.51 19.78 8.41
C PRO A 24 35.94 20.03 9.87
N LEU A 25 35.78 19.04 10.76
CA LEU A 25 36.20 19.13 12.16
C LEU A 25 37.70 19.34 12.33
N ALA A 26 38.54 18.97 11.34
CA ALA A 26 39.97 19.23 11.35
C ALA A 26 40.32 20.73 11.44
N LYS A 27 39.39 21.61 11.04
CA LYS A 27 39.54 23.06 11.10
C LYS A 27 39.28 23.65 12.50
N ALA A 28 38.68 22.88 13.41
CA ALA A 28 38.28 23.34 14.73
C ALA A 28 39.42 23.22 15.75
N ALA A 29 40.55 23.91 15.55
CA ALA A 29 41.77 23.73 16.35
C ALA A 29 41.51 23.80 17.88
N ASP A 30 40.81 24.83 18.34
CA ASP A 30 40.48 25.03 19.77
C ASP A 30 39.59 23.91 20.33
N TRP A 31 38.73 23.32 19.49
CA TRP A 31 37.91 22.17 19.87
C TRP A 31 38.67 20.85 19.70
N LEU A 32 39.75 20.76 18.95
CA LEU A 32 40.51 19.51 18.83
C LEU A 32 41.53 19.34 19.94
N GLU A 33 42.13 20.44 20.38
CA GLU A 33 43.11 20.45 21.44
C GLU A 33 42.41 20.22 22.79
N THR A 34 42.88 19.22 23.53
CA THR A 34 42.34 18.88 24.85
C THR A 34 43.44 18.28 25.72
N VAL A 35 43.12 17.95 26.96
CA VAL A 35 44.00 17.21 27.87
C VAL A 35 43.37 15.85 28.13
N ASP A 36 44.18 14.80 28.11
CA ASP A 36 43.74 13.47 28.55
C ASP A 36 43.53 13.51 30.08
N PRO A 37 42.29 13.33 30.57
CA PRO A 37 42.00 13.43 32.00
C PRO A 37 42.65 12.33 32.84
N SER A 38 43.10 11.23 32.22
CA SER A 38 43.77 10.13 32.93
C SER A 38 45.27 10.36 33.13
N SER A 39 45.95 10.95 32.15
CA SER A 39 47.41 11.15 32.17
C SER A 39 47.84 12.61 32.39
N GLY A 40 46.91 13.57 32.24
CA GLY A 40 47.18 15.01 32.30
C GLY A 40 47.99 15.54 31.12
N ARG A 41 48.21 14.73 30.08
CA ARG A 41 49.03 15.11 28.92
C ARG A 41 48.19 15.78 27.83
N PRO A 42 48.79 16.64 26.99
CA PRO A 42 48.14 17.14 25.79
C PRO A 42 47.64 15.98 24.92
N ALA A 43 46.39 16.09 24.48
CA ALA A 43 45.71 15.12 23.64
C ALA A 43 44.94 15.84 22.53
N ARG A 44 44.56 15.10 21.49
CA ARG A 44 43.78 15.61 20.37
C ARG A 44 42.52 14.78 20.22
N ARG A 45 41.37 15.44 20.10
CA ARG A 45 40.07 14.78 19.84
C ARG A 45 40.07 14.10 18.47
N GLU A 46 39.31 13.01 18.35
CA GLU A 46 39.05 12.33 17.07
C GLU A 46 38.23 13.25 16.15
N THR A 47 38.59 13.31 14.87
CA THR A 47 37.91 14.14 13.86
C THR A 47 36.85 13.38 13.09
N ASN A 48 36.88 12.04 13.14
CA ASN A 48 35.86 11.19 12.55
C ASN A 48 34.54 11.29 13.33
N THR A 49 33.45 11.43 12.60
CA THR A 49 32.10 11.31 13.15
C THR A 49 31.58 9.90 12.93
N MET A 50 30.70 9.46 13.82
CA MET A 50 29.95 8.24 13.55
C MET A 50 29.09 8.41 12.30
N PRO A 51 28.99 7.39 11.44
CA PRO A 51 28.17 7.46 10.25
C PRO A 51 26.68 7.54 10.60
N GLN A 52 25.85 8.01 9.67
CA GLN A 52 24.41 8.26 9.91
C GLN A 52 23.64 7.05 10.47
N TRP A 53 24.08 5.84 10.15
CA TRP A 53 23.44 4.62 10.66
C TRP A 53 23.68 4.38 12.15
N ALA A 54 24.66 5.02 12.79
CA ALA A 54 24.87 4.91 14.23
C ALA A 54 23.63 5.35 15.05
N GLY A 55 22.84 6.31 14.56
CA GLY A 55 21.57 6.68 15.18
C GLY A 55 20.40 5.77 14.77
N SER A 56 20.31 5.41 13.49
CA SER A 56 19.17 4.64 12.98
C SER A 56 19.16 3.16 13.40
N CYS A 57 20.20 2.66 14.07
CA CYS A 57 20.23 1.26 14.53
C CYS A 57 19.51 1.01 15.86
N TRP A 58 19.12 2.06 16.59
CA TRP A 58 18.50 1.92 17.92
C TRP A 58 17.41 2.97 18.22
N TYR A 59 17.08 3.83 17.25
CA TYR A 59 16.07 4.89 17.43
C TYR A 59 14.69 4.38 17.90
N TYR A 60 14.30 3.16 17.53
CA TYR A 60 13.05 2.53 17.98
C TYR A 60 13.02 2.32 19.51
N LEU A 61 14.17 2.07 20.15
CA LEU A 61 14.28 2.06 21.61
C LEU A 61 14.15 3.47 22.17
N ARG A 62 14.72 4.47 21.49
CA ARG A 62 14.68 5.85 21.98
C ARG A 62 13.28 6.45 21.91
N PHE A 63 12.43 6.02 20.99
CA PHE A 63 11.03 6.44 20.96
C PHE A 63 10.23 6.04 22.20
N ILE A 64 10.63 4.96 22.88
CA ILE A 64 9.97 4.48 24.10
C ILE A 64 10.19 5.46 25.26
N ASP A 65 11.38 6.06 25.34
CA ASP A 65 11.78 6.94 26.43
C ASP A 65 12.65 8.13 25.95
N PRO A 66 12.09 9.04 25.15
CA PRO A 66 12.86 10.02 24.38
C PRO A 66 13.49 11.12 25.22
N HIS A 67 13.00 11.35 26.43
CA HIS A 67 13.42 12.43 27.31
C HIS A 67 14.37 11.99 28.42
N ASN A 68 14.73 10.70 28.49
CA ASN A 68 15.59 10.21 29.56
C ASN A 68 17.04 10.65 29.38
N PRO A 69 17.60 11.46 30.30
CA PRO A 69 18.96 11.98 30.15
C PRO A 69 20.03 11.01 30.66
N GLY A 70 19.65 9.96 31.40
CA GLY A 70 20.59 9.13 32.17
C GLY A 70 20.73 7.68 31.69
N ARG A 71 19.97 7.26 30.68
CA ARG A 71 20.04 5.91 30.09
C ARG A 71 19.53 5.89 28.67
N LEU A 72 19.81 4.79 27.99
CA LEU A 72 19.31 4.47 26.65
C LEU A 72 17.77 4.49 26.60
N VAL A 73 17.15 3.69 27.46
CA VAL A 73 15.70 3.51 27.63
C VAL A 73 15.42 2.97 29.04
N ASP A 74 14.29 3.32 29.66
CA ASP A 74 13.86 2.69 30.90
C ASP A 74 13.54 1.20 30.72
N PRO A 75 14.08 0.28 31.54
CA PRO A 75 13.85 -1.17 31.37
C PRO A 75 12.41 -1.64 31.51
N GLU A 76 11.56 -0.95 32.28
CA GLU A 76 10.15 -1.31 32.41
C GLU A 76 9.37 -0.87 31.18
N LEU A 77 9.64 0.33 30.67
CA LEU A 77 9.05 0.83 29.43
C LEU A 77 9.51 0.01 28.22
N GLU A 78 10.79 -0.37 28.17
CA GLU A 78 11.34 -1.24 27.14
C GLU A 78 10.60 -2.58 27.08
N ARG A 79 10.45 -3.27 28.24
CA ARG A 79 9.72 -4.54 28.32
C ARG A 79 8.26 -4.44 27.93
N TYR A 80 7.64 -3.29 28.14
CA TYR A 80 6.24 -3.07 27.78
C TYR A 80 6.06 -2.94 26.27
N TRP A 81 6.92 -2.16 25.60
CA TRP A 81 6.78 -1.84 24.18
C TRP A 81 7.51 -2.80 23.24
N MET A 82 8.56 -3.48 23.71
CA MET A 82 9.39 -4.35 22.87
C MET A 82 8.95 -5.82 22.92
N PRO A 83 9.22 -6.56 21.84
CA PRO A 83 9.71 -6.09 20.53
C PRO A 83 8.63 -5.37 19.70
N VAL A 84 9.05 -4.56 18.73
CA VAL A 84 8.13 -3.89 17.80
C VAL A 84 7.31 -4.94 17.04
N ASP A 85 5.98 -4.85 17.11
CA ASP A 85 5.09 -5.82 16.48
C ASP A 85 5.14 -5.82 14.96
N LEU A 86 5.14 -4.64 14.36
CA LEU A 86 5.12 -4.44 12.91
C LEU A 86 6.05 -3.30 12.51
N TYR A 87 7.09 -3.63 11.76
CA TYR A 87 8.00 -2.68 11.13
C TYR A 87 7.71 -2.59 9.63
N ILE A 88 7.39 -1.38 9.14
CA ILE A 88 7.12 -1.13 7.72
C ILE A 88 8.25 -0.25 7.17
N GLY A 89 8.97 -0.76 6.17
CA GLY A 89 10.10 -0.03 5.57
C GLY A 89 10.52 -0.61 4.23
N GLY A 90 11.00 0.23 3.32
CA GLY A 90 11.33 -0.18 1.96
C GLY A 90 12.41 -1.28 1.90
N ALA A 91 12.32 -2.13 0.88
CA ALA A 91 13.24 -3.27 0.70
C ALA A 91 14.71 -2.83 0.51
N GLU A 92 14.96 -1.59 0.11
CA GLU A 92 16.30 -0.99 0.02
C GLU A 92 17.07 -1.01 1.35
N HIS A 93 16.36 -1.14 2.48
CA HIS A 93 16.95 -1.15 3.80
C HIS A 93 17.28 -2.55 4.33
N ALA A 94 16.99 -3.61 3.58
CA ALA A 94 17.17 -5.01 4.00
C ALA A 94 18.63 -5.35 4.38
N VAL A 95 19.60 -4.91 3.58
CA VAL A 95 21.02 -5.27 3.75
C VAL A 95 21.85 -4.26 4.55
N LEU A 96 21.29 -3.10 4.87
CA LEU A 96 21.97 -2.05 5.63
C LEU A 96 21.28 -1.85 6.98
N HIS A 97 20.30 -0.95 7.02
CA HIS A 97 19.67 -0.53 8.26
C HIS A 97 19.08 -1.71 9.05
N LEU A 98 18.36 -2.62 8.41
CA LEU A 98 17.76 -3.77 9.12
C LEU A 98 18.81 -4.73 9.68
N LEU A 99 19.93 -4.93 8.96
CA LEU A 99 21.04 -5.73 9.46
C LEU A 99 21.70 -5.07 10.67
N TYR A 100 22.03 -3.78 10.56
CA TYR A 100 22.69 -3.06 11.65
C TYR A 100 21.79 -2.85 12.87
N ALA A 101 20.49 -2.63 12.67
CA ALA A 101 19.52 -2.54 13.76
C ALA A 101 19.49 -3.84 14.57
N ARG A 102 19.45 -5.00 13.90
CA ARG A 102 19.51 -6.32 14.54
C ARG A 102 20.85 -6.57 15.23
N PHE A 103 21.96 -6.24 14.57
CA PHE A 103 23.29 -6.40 15.13
C PHE A 103 23.45 -5.61 16.44
N TRP A 104 23.13 -4.32 16.42
CA TRP A 104 23.21 -3.47 17.62
C TRP A 104 22.21 -3.89 18.69
N HIS A 105 21.01 -4.35 18.32
CA HIS A 105 20.06 -4.89 19.28
C HIS A 105 20.63 -6.10 20.03
N LYS A 106 21.31 -7.01 19.33
CA LYS A 106 21.96 -8.16 19.96
C LYS A 106 23.13 -7.77 20.87
N VAL A 107 23.92 -6.77 20.47
CA VAL A 107 24.95 -6.20 21.35
C VAL A 107 24.34 -5.65 22.64
N LEU A 108 23.22 -4.93 22.54
CA LEU A 108 22.50 -4.40 23.70
C LEU A 108 21.88 -5.51 24.55
N TYR A 109 21.39 -6.58 23.93
CA TYR A 109 20.84 -7.75 24.61
C TYR A 109 21.92 -8.49 25.40
N ASP A 110 23.08 -8.75 24.78
CA ASP A 110 24.23 -9.37 25.42
C ASP A 110 24.78 -8.50 26.57
N ALA A 111 24.66 -7.17 26.47
CA ALA A 111 24.98 -6.22 27.53
C ALA A 111 23.92 -6.12 28.64
N GLY A 112 22.77 -6.81 28.50
CA GLY A 112 21.67 -6.79 29.47
C GLY A 112 20.85 -5.48 29.48
N LEU A 113 20.89 -4.71 28.40
CA LEU A 113 20.23 -3.40 28.29
C LEU A 113 18.84 -3.46 27.63
N VAL A 114 18.50 -4.55 26.97
CA VAL A 114 17.18 -4.82 26.36
C VAL A 114 16.72 -6.23 26.71
N SER A 115 15.41 -6.48 26.68
CA SER A 115 14.82 -7.72 27.18
C SER A 115 14.59 -8.80 26.11
N CYS A 116 14.60 -8.43 24.83
CA CYS A 116 14.47 -9.35 23.70
C CYS A 116 15.73 -9.36 22.82
N ASP A 117 15.93 -10.45 22.08
CA ASP A 117 17.13 -10.65 21.24
C ASP A 117 16.94 -10.20 19.78
N GLU A 118 15.71 -9.87 19.37
CA GLU A 118 15.36 -9.33 18.05
C GLU A 118 14.41 -8.14 18.20
N PRO A 119 14.65 -7.01 17.48
CA PRO A 119 13.88 -5.79 17.66
C PRO A 119 12.51 -5.77 16.98
N PHE A 120 12.29 -6.58 15.94
CA PHE A 120 11.10 -6.52 15.09
C PHE A 120 10.46 -7.92 14.94
N ARG A 121 9.18 -8.08 15.31
CA ARG A 121 8.44 -9.35 15.16
C ARG A 121 8.05 -9.62 13.72
N LYS A 122 7.51 -8.61 13.04
CA LYS A 122 7.10 -8.68 11.63
C LYS A 122 7.68 -7.51 10.87
N VAL A 123 8.35 -7.79 9.75
CA VAL A 123 8.84 -6.78 8.81
C VAL A 123 8.04 -6.87 7.52
N VAL A 124 7.55 -5.74 7.03
CA VAL A 124 6.83 -5.63 5.76
C VAL A 124 7.51 -4.58 4.89
N HIS A 125 7.80 -4.96 3.65
CA HIS A 125 8.42 -4.08 2.68
C HIS A 125 7.37 -3.46 1.78
N GLN A 126 7.11 -2.16 1.93
CA GLN A 126 6.29 -1.45 0.96
C GLN A 126 7.01 -1.34 -0.38
N GLY A 127 6.25 -1.39 -1.46
CA GLY A 127 6.77 -1.10 -2.79
C GLY A 127 6.99 0.40 -3.00
N VAL A 128 7.84 0.74 -3.95
CA VAL A 128 8.19 2.13 -4.26
C VAL A 128 7.09 2.76 -5.10
N ILE A 129 6.67 3.97 -4.74
CA ILE A 129 5.86 4.82 -5.61
C ILE A 129 6.78 5.47 -6.65
N LEU A 130 6.54 5.13 -7.91
CA LEU A 130 7.26 5.69 -9.06
C LEU A 130 6.59 7.01 -9.47
N GLY A 131 7.30 7.83 -10.24
CA GLY A 131 6.74 9.02 -10.88
C GLY A 131 5.61 8.67 -11.85
N GLU A 132 5.03 9.72 -12.43
CA GLU A 132 3.99 9.56 -13.45
C GLU A 132 4.52 8.75 -14.65
N ARG A 133 3.59 8.06 -15.29
CA ARG A 133 3.87 7.18 -16.42
C ARG A 133 4.16 8.04 -17.65
N GLU A 134 5.37 7.90 -18.18
CA GLU A 134 5.83 8.54 -19.40
C GLU A 134 5.45 7.64 -20.59
N TYR A 135 4.88 8.22 -21.64
CA TYR A 135 4.55 7.55 -22.90
C TYR A 135 5.45 8.06 -24.02
N THR A 136 5.99 7.15 -24.82
CA THR A 136 6.92 7.49 -25.91
C THR A 136 6.56 6.74 -27.17
N ALA A 137 6.41 7.47 -28.27
CA ALA A 137 6.42 6.94 -29.63
C ALA A 137 7.81 7.15 -30.24
N TYR A 138 8.08 6.52 -31.37
CA TYR A 138 9.31 6.74 -32.12
C TYR A 138 8.96 7.31 -33.49
N ARG A 139 9.82 8.16 -34.04
CA ARG A 139 9.62 8.78 -35.34
C ARG A 139 10.79 8.45 -36.25
N ASP A 140 10.49 8.04 -37.48
CA ASP A 140 11.50 7.83 -38.53
C ASP A 140 11.87 9.13 -39.26
N ASP A 141 12.86 9.07 -40.14
CA ASP A 141 13.33 10.21 -40.95
C ASP A 141 12.24 10.76 -41.90
N ALA A 142 11.24 9.94 -42.24
CA ALA A 142 10.10 10.35 -43.06
C ALA A 142 9.00 11.07 -42.23
N GLY A 143 9.17 11.12 -40.91
CA GLY A 143 8.24 11.74 -39.97
C GLY A 143 7.08 10.83 -39.53
N ALA A 144 7.07 9.57 -39.94
CA ALA A 144 6.05 8.60 -39.55
C ALA A 144 6.31 8.06 -38.15
N LEU A 145 5.23 7.81 -37.39
CA LEU A 145 5.34 7.20 -36.07
C LEU A 145 5.49 5.69 -36.19
N VAL A 146 6.45 5.16 -35.44
CA VAL A 146 6.84 3.76 -35.38
C VAL A 146 6.52 3.22 -33.99
N SER A 147 5.87 2.05 -33.95
CA SER A 147 5.55 1.35 -32.71
C SER A 147 6.80 1.02 -31.90
N ALA A 148 6.72 1.16 -30.58
CA ALA A 148 7.82 0.91 -29.65
C ALA A 148 8.42 -0.49 -29.74
N GLU A 149 7.60 -1.49 -30.10
CA GLU A 149 8.06 -2.86 -30.32
C GLU A 149 9.08 -2.99 -31.46
N ARG A 150 9.10 -2.03 -32.40
CA ARG A 150 10.02 -1.97 -33.53
C ARG A 150 11.26 -1.12 -33.24
N ALA A 151 11.25 -0.35 -32.15
CA ALA A 151 12.39 0.46 -31.74
C ALA A 151 13.36 -0.34 -30.85
N ARG A 152 14.67 -0.11 -31.03
CA ARG A 152 15.73 -0.66 -30.19
C ARG A 152 16.68 0.45 -29.76
N ARG A 153 16.92 0.57 -28.45
CA ARG A 153 17.95 1.47 -27.91
C ARG A 153 19.35 0.96 -28.26
N VAL A 154 20.22 1.86 -28.74
CA VAL A 154 21.63 1.57 -29.00
C VAL A 154 22.41 1.53 -27.69
N SER A 155 23.05 0.40 -27.38
CA SER A 155 23.81 0.21 -26.14
C SER A 155 25.01 1.16 -26.05
N GLY A 156 25.25 1.75 -24.88
CA GLY A 156 26.39 2.65 -24.63
C GLY A 156 26.27 4.07 -25.19
N SER A 157 25.16 4.40 -25.86
CA SER A 157 24.92 5.76 -26.38
C SER A 157 24.57 6.76 -25.27
N GLN A 158 25.24 7.92 -25.29
CA GLN A 158 24.89 9.12 -24.52
C GLN A 158 25.01 10.36 -25.43
N PRO A 159 23.90 11.06 -25.76
CA PRO A 159 22.52 10.77 -25.34
C PRO A 159 21.99 9.44 -25.90
N ALA A 160 20.87 8.96 -25.35
CA ALA A 160 20.29 7.69 -25.77
C ALA A 160 19.82 7.76 -27.23
N ALA A 161 20.38 6.90 -28.09
CA ALA A 161 19.98 6.75 -29.49
C ALA A 161 19.09 5.52 -29.68
N TYR A 162 18.17 5.59 -30.65
CA TYR A 162 17.25 4.51 -30.99
C TYR A 162 17.32 4.22 -32.49
N VAL A 163 17.15 2.96 -32.86
CA VAL A 163 17.09 2.50 -34.25
C VAL A 163 15.92 1.54 -34.46
N GLU A 164 15.41 1.48 -35.68
CA GLU A 164 14.42 0.48 -36.08
C GLU A 164 15.10 -0.91 -36.15
N LYS A 165 14.43 -1.95 -35.66
CA LYS A 165 15.01 -3.27 -35.46
C LYS A 165 15.41 -3.99 -36.75
N ASP A 166 14.65 -3.80 -37.82
CA ASP A 166 14.79 -4.48 -39.11
C ASP A 166 15.59 -3.63 -40.11
N SER A 167 15.28 -2.34 -40.25
CA SER A 167 15.97 -1.45 -41.21
C SER A 167 17.29 -0.90 -40.65
N GLY A 168 17.39 -0.76 -39.32
CA GLY A 168 18.52 -0.10 -38.68
C GLY A 168 18.52 1.42 -38.82
N GLU A 169 17.46 2.00 -39.39
CA GLU A 169 17.28 3.45 -39.51
C GLU A 169 17.19 4.11 -38.14
N GLU A 170 17.67 5.35 -38.03
CA GLU A 170 17.61 6.10 -36.79
C GLU A 170 16.16 6.48 -36.46
N LEU A 171 15.85 6.48 -35.16
CA LEU A 171 14.53 6.83 -34.65
C LEU A 171 14.66 7.92 -33.59
N GLU A 172 13.83 8.95 -33.72
CA GLU A 172 13.67 10.01 -32.73
C GLU A 172 12.61 9.60 -31.69
N PRO A 173 12.92 9.56 -30.38
CA PRO A 173 11.90 9.36 -29.35
C PRO A 173 11.03 10.61 -29.18
N VAL A 174 9.71 10.43 -29.28
CA VAL A 174 8.71 11.50 -29.16
C VAL A 174 7.84 11.25 -27.95
N ALA A 175 7.85 12.17 -26.98
CA ALA A 175 6.95 12.11 -25.84
C ALA A 175 5.49 12.28 -26.29
N VAL A 176 4.60 11.44 -25.76
CA VAL A 176 3.17 11.47 -26.05
C VAL A 176 2.42 11.91 -24.79
N SER A 177 1.54 12.90 -24.94
CA SER A 177 0.66 13.36 -23.86
C SER A 177 -0.28 12.24 -23.42
N GLU A 178 -0.55 12.10 -22.12
CA GLU A 178 -1.50 11.10 -21.60
C GLU A 178 -2.90 11.24 -22.23
N ASP A 179 -3.29 12.44 -22.66
CA ASP A 179 -4.57 12.68 -23.35
C ASP A 179 -4.65 12.03 -24.74
N ASP A 180 -3.51 11.76 -25.37
CA ASP A 180 -3.41 11.12 -26.69
C ASP A 180 -3.16 9.61 -26.59
N VAL A 181 -3.38 9.01 -25.42
CA VAL A 181 -3.14 7.59 -25.16
C VAL A 181 -4.43 6.83 -24.89
N LEU A 182 -4.60 5.70 -25.60
CA LEU A 182 -5.63 4.70 -25.32
C LEU A 182 -5.01 3.41 -24.80
N LYS A 183 -5.60 2.84 -23.75
CA LYS A 183 -5.24 1.49 -23.30
C LYS A 183 -5.92 0.45 -24.20
N SER A 184 -5.13 -0.46 -24.77
CA SER A 184 -5.60 -1.54 -25.64
C SER A 184 -5.03 -2.88 -25.15
N GLY A 185 -5.83 -3.65 -24.41
CA GLY A 185 -5.37 -4.88 -23.76
C GLY A 185 -4.27 -4.61 -22.73
N GLU A 186 -3.10 -5.21 -22.94
CA GLU A 186 -1.90 -5.00 -22.12
C GLU A 186 -1.04 -3.82 -22.59
N ASN A 187 -1.33 -3.27 -23.78
CA ASN A 187 -0.56 -2.22 -24.43
C ASN A 187 -1.22 -0.84 -24.31
N PHE A 188 -0.44 0.20 -24.62
CA PHE A 188 -0.91 1.57 -24.80
C PHE A 188 -0.69 1.96 -26.26
N VAL A 189 -1.68 2.58 -26.87
CA VAL A 189 -1.65 2.97 -28.29
C VAL A 189 -2.02 4.44 -28.45
N LEU A 190 -1.63 5.05 -29.56
CA LEU A 190 -2.00 6.43 -29.86
C LEU A 190 -3.51 6.54 -30.15
N THR A 191 -4.19 7.55 -29.61
CA THR A 191 -5.61 7.80 -29.88
C THR A 191 -5.89 8.02 -31.36
N ALA A 192 -4.99 8.75 -32.04
CA ALA A 192 -5.14 9.08 -33.46
C ALA A 192 -4.89 7.88 -34.39
N ASP A 193 -4.10 6.89 -33.92
CA ASP A 193 -3.77 5.69 -34.68
C ASP A 193 -3.49 4.52 -33.71
N ALA A 194 -4.49 3.66 -33.54
CA ALA A 194 -4.42 2.51 -32.63
C ALA A 194 -3.40 1.43 -33.07
N THR A 195 -2.81 1.54 -34.26
CA THR A 195 -1.75 0.63 -34.72
C THR A 195 -0.36 1.02 -34.16
N VAL A 196 -0.20 2.26 -33.71
CA VAL A 196 1.03 2.76 -33.10
C VAL A 196 1.04 2.41 -31.61
N VAL A 197 1.82 1.40 -31.25
CA VAL A 197 2.02 0.96 -29.86
C VAL A 197 3.08 1.84 -29.19
N LEU A 198 2.79 2.36 -28.01
CA LEU A 198 3.63 3.28 -27.25
C LEU A 198 4.50 2.53 -26.24
N GLU A 199 5.73 3.02 -26.04
CA GLU A 199 6.51 2.65 -24.86
C GLU A 199 5.91 3.35 -23.65
N SER A 200 5.67 2.60 -22.58
CA SER A 200 5.11 3.12 -21.32
C SER A 200 6.03 2.78 -20.17
N ARG A 201 6.60 3.79 -19.51
CA ARG A 201 7.56 3.61 -18.41
C ARG A 201 7.28 4.57 -17.28
N ALA A 202 7.51 4.10 -16.06
CA ALA A 202 7.51 4.95 -14.87
C ALA A 202 8.86 4.79 -14.16
N HIS A 203 9.46 5.91 -13.79
CA HIS A 203 10.78 5.96 -13.16
C HIS A 203 10.66 6.29 -11.68
N LYS A 204 11.61 5.83 -10.85
CA LYS A 204 11.68 6.27 -9.45
C LYS A 204 11.74 7.80 -9.41
N MET A 205 10.95 8.42 -8.54
CA MET A 205 10.94 9.87 -8.38
C MET A 205 12.33 10.35 -7.92
N SER A 206 12.88 11.38 -8.57
CA SER A 206 14.11 12.02 -8.14
C SER A 206 14.17 13.49 -8.56
N LYS A 207 14.82 14.32 -7.73
CA LYS A 207 15.05 15.75 -8.05
C LYS A 207 15.80 15.93 -9.37
N SER A 208 16.77 15.06 -9.66
CA SER A 208 17.55 15.09 -10.90
C SER A 208 16.72 14.82 -12.17
N ARG A 209 15.61 14.08 -12.04
CA ARG A 209 14.68 13.83 -13.16
C ARG A 209 13.56 14.86 -13.25
N GLY A 210 13.36 15.68 -12.23
CA GLY A 210 12.25 16.64 -12.18
C GLY A 210 10.85 16.00 -12.13
N ASN A 211 10.76 14.70 -11.83
CA ASN A 211 9.51 13.93 -11.83
C ASN A 211 8.96 13.67 -10.41
N VAL A 212 9.39 14.48 -9.43
CA VAL A 212 8.91 14.39 -8.05
C VAL A 212 7.54 15.04 -7.98
N VAL A 213 6.54 14.28 -7.52
CA VAL A 213 5.24 14.84 -7.16
C VAL A 213 5.32 15.30 -5.72
N ASN A 214 5.02 16.57 -5.47
CA ASN A 214 4.97 17.10 -4.12
C ASN A 214 3.60 16.78 -3.49
N PRO A 215 3.54 16.08 -2.34
CA PRO A 215 2.28 15.81 -1.66
C PRO A 215 1.48 17.09 -1.37
N ASP A 216 2.13 18.20 -1.03
CA ASP A 216 1.45 19.48 -0.71
C ASP A 216 0.55 19.97 -1.85
N ASP A 217 1.00 19.78 -3.09
CA ASP A 217 0.23 20.16 -4.27
C ASP A 217 -1.04 19.31 -4.38
N VAL A 218 -0.96 18.01 -4.10
CA VAL A 218 -2.12 17.12 -4.13
C VAL A 218 -3.07 17.39 -2.95
N LEU A 219 -2.51 17.61 -1.75
CA LEU A 219 -3.24 17.89 -0.53
C LEU A 219 -4.08 19.16 -0.64
N SER A 220 -3.54 20.22 -1.24
CA SER A 220 -4.25 21.49 -1.42
C SER A 220 -5.48 21.39 -2.34
N HIS A 221 -5.51 20.41 -3.26
CA HIS A 221 -6.62 20.23 -4.21
C HIS A 221 -7.66 19.19 -3.74
N CYS A 222 -7.22 18.07 -3.16
CA CYS A 222 -8.09 16.94 -2.87
C CYS A 222 -8.27 16.65 -1.37
N GLY A 223 -7.47 17.26 -0.51
CA GLY A 223 -7.43 17.01 0.93
C GLY A 223 -6.63 15.76 1.34
N ALA A 224 -6.30 15.67 2.63
CA ALA A 224 -5.47 14.60 3.17
C ALA A 224 -6.09 13.21 3.06
N ASP A 225 -7.40 13.08 3.26
CA ASP A 225 -8.08 11.79 3.22
C ASP A 225 -8.11 11.19 1.82
N ALA A 226 -8.35 12.01 0.78
CA ALA A 226 -8.32 11.54 -0.60
C ALA A 226 -6.90 11.08 -1.00
N PHE A 227 -5.88 11.83 -0.59
CA PHE A 227 -4.47 11.48 -0.81
C PHE A 227 -4.12 10.14 -0.13
N ARG A 228 -4.42 10.00 1.16
CA ARG A 228 -4.20 8.77 1.94
C ARG A 228 -4.91 7.57 1.33
N LEU A 229 -6.20 7.71 1.00
CA LEU A 229 -6.94 6.62 0.37
C LEU A 229 -6.33 6.23 -0.97
N TYR A 230 -5.92 7.20 -1.79
CA TYR A 230 -5.31 6.90 -3.07
C TYR A 230 -4.03 6.07 -2.91
N GLU A 231 -3.12 6.48 -2.03
CA GLU A 231 -1.88 5.72 -1.77
C GLU A 231 -2.16 4.28 -1.34
N MET A 232 -3.14 4.08 -0.45
CA MET A 232 -3.53 2.76 0.06
C MET A 232 -4.34 1.94 -0.96
N PHE A 233 -4.99 2.60 -1.92
CA PHE A 233 -5.85 1.96 -2.93
C PHE A 233 -5.11 1.58 -4.23
N LEU A 234 -3.95 2.18 -4.49
CA LEU A 234 -3.12 1.95 -5.69
C LEU A 234 -2.83 0.46 -6.00
N GLY A 235 -2.85 -0.39 -4.98
CA GLY A 235 -2.69 -1.84 -5.10
C GLY A 235 -2.03 -2.45 -3.87
N PRO A 236 -1.65 -3.74 -3.92
CA PRO A 236 -1.06 -4.44 -2.79
C PRO A 236 0.18 -3.70 -2.26
N LEU A 237 0.26 -3.45 -0.95
CA LEU A 237 1.28 -2.60 -0.30
C LEU A 237 2.71 -2.87 -0.79
N GLU A 238 3.08 -4.13 -0.97
CA GLU A 238 4.42 -4.60 -1.30
C GLU A 238 4.86 -4.36 -2.76
N LYS A 239 3.92 -4.06 -3.66
CA LYS A 239 4.23 -3.86 -5.09
C LYS A 239 4.61 -2.41 -5.36
N SER A 240 5.57 -2.16 -6.24
CA SER A 240 5.83 -0.81 -6.75
C SER A 240 4.73 -0.40 -7.73
N LYS A 241 4.29 0.86 -7.68
CA LYS A 241 3.23 1.37 -8.58
C LYS A 241 3.61 2.75 -9.12
N PRO A 242 3.24 3.08 -10.36
CA PRO A 242 3.31 4.46 -10.83
C PRO A 242 2.30 5.33 -10.10
N TRP A 243 2.70 6.54 -9.74
CA TRP A 243 1.79 7.59 -9.35
C TRP A 243 0.96 8.06 -10.55
N SER A 244 -0.28 8.48 -10.31
CA SER A 244 -1.10 9.22 -11.28
C SER A 244 -1.92 10.26 -10.54
N THR A 245 -1.68 11.53 -10.81
CA THR A 245 -2.42 12.62 -10.15
C THR A 245 -3.92 12.55 -10.45
N ARG A 246 -4.30 12.18 -11.69
CA ARG A 246 -5.70 11.93 -12.09
C ARG A 246 -6.33 10.77 -11.31
N GLY A 247 -5.53 9.81 -10.86
CA GLY A 247 -6.00 8.66 -10.08
C GLY A 247 -6.64 9.04 -8.74
N VAL A 248 -6.26 10.18 -8.16
CA VAL A 248 -6.77 10.68 -6.87
C VAL A 248 -8.27 11.03 -6.94
N GLU A 249 -8.78 11.37 -8.13
CA GLU A 249 -10.20 11.71 -8.33
C GLU A 249 -11.14 10.56 -7.95
N GLY A 250 -10.72 9.31 -8.13
CA GLY A 250 -11.53 8.13 -7.80
C GLY A 250 -11.85 8.08 -6.30
N PRO A 251 -10.82 8.00 -5.42
CA PRO A 251 -10.98 8.15 -3.98
C PRO A 251 -11.70 9.41 -3.55
N HIS A 252 -11.41 10.57 -4.15
CA HIS A 252 -12.10 11.82 -3.82
C HIS A 252 -13.61 11.74 -4.10
N ARG A 253 -14.02 11.22 -5.27
CA ARG A 253 -15.44 10.96 -5.61
C ARG A 253 -16.09 9.92 -4.70
N PHE A 254 -15.33 8.94 -4.21
CA PHE A 254 -15.84 7.97 -3.23
C PHE A 254 -16.13 8.65 -1.89
N LEU A 255 -15.19 9.44 -1.38
CA LEU A 255 -15.37 10.19 -0.13
C LEU A 255 -16.56 11.16 -0.22
N ASN A 256 -16.71 11.89 -1.33
CA ASN A 256 -17.89 12.76 -1.53
C ASN A 256 -19.21 11.98 -1.55
N ARG A 257 -19.22 10.76 -2.10
CA ARG A 257 -20.41 9.90 -2.07
C ARG A 257 -20.74 9.42 -0.67
N LEU A 258 -19.75 9.02 0.11
CA LEU A 258 -19.95 8.66 1.52
C LEU A 258 -20.48 9.87 2.31
N TRP A 259 -19.87 11.04 2.12
CA TRP A 259 -20.33 12.27 2.75
C TRP A 259 -21.78 12.58 2.43
N SER A 260 -22.14 12.65 1.14
CA SER A 260 -23.52 12.92 0.71
C SER A 260 -24.51 11.86 1.19
N LEU A 261 -24.08 10.60 1.32
CA LEU A 261 -24.92 9.53 1.85
C LEU A 261 -25.31 9.81 3.31
N LEU A 262 -24.38 10.22 4.16
CA LEU A 262 -24.68 10.55 5.57
C LEU A 262 -25.36 11.92 5.71
N GLU A 263 -25.04 12.89 4.85
CA GLU A 263 -25.64 14.23 4.85
C GLU A 263 -27.14 14.22 4.51
N ARG A 264 -27.62 13.23 3.73
CA ARG A 264 -29.06 13.01 3.48
C ARG A 264 -29.87 12.76 4.76
N GLY A 265 -29.20 12.43 5.86
CA GLY A 265 -29.81 12.04 7.12
C GLY A 265 -29.72 10.53 7.34
N VAL A 266 -29.65 10.17 8.61
CA VAL A 266 -29.59 8.79 9.10
C VAL A 266 -30.92 8.47 9.79
N ALA A 267 -31.51 7.33 9.45
CA ALA A 267 -32.77 6.89 10.00
C ALA A 267 -32.56 6.08 11.30
N GLU A 268 -33.46 6.24 12.26
CA GLU A 268 -33.50 5.46 13.51
C GLU A 268 -34.20 4.11 13.32
N THR A 269 -34.43 3.69 12.07
CA THR A 269 -35.00 2.38 11.74
C THR A 269 -33.98 1.27 11.94
N GLU A 270 -34.46 0.06 12.24
CA GLU A 270 -33.60 -1.12 12.32
C GLU A 270 -33.14 -1.54 10.91
N PRO A 271 -31.86 -1.90 10.72
CA PRO A 271 -31.40 -2.41 9.43
C PRO A 271 -32.06 -3.74 9.09
N ASP A 272 -32.43 -3.93 7.83
CA ASP A 272 -32.98 -5.20 7.36
C ASP A 272 -31.90 -6.31 7.28
N ALA A 273 -32.34 -7.55 7.04
CA ALA A 273 -31.45 -8.69 7.00
C ALA A 273 -30.39 -8.62 5.88
N GLU A 274 -30.69 -8.01 4.73
CA GLU A 274 -29.71 -7.85 3.65
C GLU A 274 -28.67 -6.79 3.99
N GLN A 275 -29.11 -5.67 4.59
CA GLN A 275 -28.25 -4.60 5.10
C GLN A 275 -27.32 -5.13 6.20
N MET A 276 -27.83 -5.90 7.15
CA MET A 276 -27.03 -6.53 8.20
C MET A 276 -26.00 -7.52 7.65
N ARG A 277 -26.39 -8.40 6.72
CA ARG A 277 -25.44 -9.31 6.05
C ARG A 277 -24.35 -8.54 5.31
N LEU A 278 -24.71 -7.49 4.57
CA LEU A 278 -23.72 -6.68 3.85
C LEU A 278 -22.77 -5.95 4.81
N LEU A 279 -23.30 -5.35 5.88
CA LEU A 279 -22.50 -4.68 6.90
C LEU A 279 -21.51 -5.65 7.54
N HIS A 280 -21.96 -6.79 8.06
CA HIS A 280 -21.08 -7.72 8.77
C HIS A 280 -20.05 -8.38 7.85
N ARG A 281 -20.39 -8.66 6.58
CA ARG A 281 -19.37 -9.08 5.59
C ARG A 281 -18.32 -8.00 5.35
N THR A 282 -18.75 -6.73 5.26
CA THR A 282 -17.83 -5.59 5.12
C THR A 282 -16.94 -5.46 6.34
N ILE A 283 -17.48 -5.54 7.56
CA ILE A 283 -16.71 -5.51 8.82
C ILE A 283 -15.66 -6.63 8.83
N ALA A 284 -16.08 -7.88 8.57
CA ALA A 284 -15.18 -9.03 8.56
C ALA A 284 -14.04 -8.86 7.55
N LYS A 285 -14.39 -8.45 6.32
CA LYS A 285 -13.43 -8.24 5.23
C LYS A 285 -12.45 -7.12 5.53
N VAL A 286 -12.93 -5.95 5.95
CA VAL A 286 -12.07 -4.79 6.23
C VAL A 286 -11.15 -5.06 7.42
N THR A 287 -11.66 -5.72 8.47
CA THR A 287 -10.87 -6.12 9.64
C THR A 287 -9.72 -7.05 9.25
N GLU A 288 -10.03 -8.10 8.49
CA GLU A 288 -9.04 -9.08 8.03
C GLU A 288 -8.04 -8.47 7.04
N ASP A 289 -8.50 -7.62 6.13
CA ASP A 289 -7.64 -6.94 5.16
C ASP A 289 -6.72 -5.90 5.82
N ILE A 290 -7.15 -5.21 6.90
CA ILE A 290 -6.25 -4.36 7.70
C ILE A 290 -5.19 -5.21 8.39
N ARG A 291 -5.58 -6.31 9.06
CA ARG A 291 -4.65 -7.22 9.77
C ARG A 291 -3.57 -7.79 8.84
N THR A 292 -3.94 -8.03 7.60
CA THR A 292 -3.06 -8.60 6.57
C THR A 292 -2.48 -7.57 5.61
N LEU A 293 -2.70 -6.27 5.86
CA LEU A 293 -2.21 -5.15 5.05
C LEU A 293 -2.67 -5.17 3.58
N ARG A 294 -3.81 -5.79 3.28
CA ARG A 294 -4.50 -5.73 1.99
C ARG A 294 -5.41 -4.49 1.91
N LEU A 295 -4.81 -3.33 2.16
CA LEU A 295 -5.53 -2.05 2.33
C LEU A 295 -6.37 -1.66 1.10
N ASN A 296 -5.88 -1.98 -0.11
CA ASN A 296 -6.59 -1.71 -1.35
C ASN A 296 -7.91 -2.49 -1.47
N THR A 297 -7.95 -3.74 -1.00
CA THR A 297 -9.18 -4.54 -1.03
C THR A 297 -10.12 -4.23 0.14
N ALA A 298 -9.60 -3.70 1.25
CA ALA A 298 -10.43 -3.11 2.31
C ALA A 298 -11.19 -1.88 1.79
N ILE A 299 -10.50 -0.95 1.13
CA ILE A 299 -11.11 0.23 0.51
C ILE A 299 -12.12 -0.17 -0.58
N ALA A 300 -11.82 -1.19 -1.40
CA ALA A 300 -12.77 -1.71 -2.38
C ALA A 300 -14.07 -2.21 -1.73
N ALA A 301 -13.99 -2.94 -0.62
CA ALA A 301 -15.17 -3.39 0.14
C ALA A 301 -15.99 -2.22 0.69
N LEU A 302 -15.33 -1.17 1.17
CA LEU A 302 -15.99 0.06 1.62
C LEU A 302 -16.69 0.78 0.45
N MET A 303 -16.05 0.85 -0.71
CA MET A 303 -16.67 1.40 -1.92
C MET A 303 -17.92 0.61 -2.33
N GLU A 304 -17.86 -0.73 -2.30
CA GLU A 304 -19.02 -1.60 -2.56
C GLU A 304 -20.17 -1.36 -1.58
N MET A 305 -19.85 -1.29 -0.28
CA MET A 305 -20.81 -0.98 0.79
C MET A 305 -21.50 0.37 0.56
N VAL A 306 -20.73 1.44 0.31
CA VAL A 306 -21.28 2.78 0.06
C VAL A 306 -22.12 2.82 -1.23
N ASN A 307 -21.69 2.13 -2.29
CA ASN A 307 -22.45 2.06 -3.54
C ASN A 307 -23.79 1.32 -3.37
N ALA A 308 -23.84 0.30 -2.52
CA ALA A 308 -25.07 -0.40 -2.17
C ALA A 308 -25.97 0.50 -1.32
N ALA A 309 -25.42 1.08 -0.26
CA ALA A 309 -26.14 1.96 0.67
C ALA A 309 -26.73 3.21 -0.01
N ALA A 310 -26.05 3.74 -1.03
CA ALA A 310 -26.55 4.86 -1.83
C ALA A 310 -27.87 4.58 -2.56
N ARG A 311 -28.22 3.30 -2.77
CA ARG A 311 -29.47 2.87 -3.43
C ARG A 311 -30.60 2.60 -2.44
N TRP A 312 -30.34 2.63 -1.14
CA TRP A 312 -31.38 2.47 -0.13
C TRP A 312 -32.19 3.76 -0.01
N ASP A 313 -33.47 3.59 0.35
CA ASP A 313 -34.36 4.72 0.58
C ASP A 313 -33.85 5.55 1.77
N GLU A 314 -33.48 4.86 2.86
CA GLU A 314 -32.92 5.44 4.08
C GLU A 314 -31.66 4.67 4.51
N LEU A 315 -30.74 5.35 5.19
CA LEU A 315 -29.56 4.73 5.81
C LEU A 315 -29.83 4.54 7.32
N PRO A 316 -29.99 3.30 7.81
CA PRO A 316 -30.14 3.04 9.24
C PRO A 316 -28.91 3.46 10.06
N ARG A 317 -29.12 4.01 11.26
CA ARG A 317 -28.05 4.38 12.20
C ARG A 317 -27.16 3.20 12.55
N GLY A 318 -27.76 2.02 12.75
CA GLY A 318 -27.03 0.78 13.02
C GLY A 318 -26.06 0.35 11.91
N VAL A 319 -26.17 0.93 10.71
CA VAL A 319 -25.21 0.74 9.60
C VAL A 319 -24.26 1.94 9.45
N ALA A 320 -24.78 3.16 9.60
CA ALA A 320 -24.00 4.39 9.44
C ALA A 320 -22.82 4.47 10.41
N GLU A 321 -23.06 4.19 11.69
CA GLU A 321 -22.03 4.30 12.74
C GLU A 321 -20.86 3.32 12.51
N PRO A 322 -21.09 2.00 12.31
CA PRO A 322 -20.02 1.09 11.94
C PRO A 322 -19.30 1.48 10.65
N LEU A 323 -20.01 1.99 9.64
CA LEU A 323 -19.38 2.41 8.38
C LEU A 323 -18.39 3.58 8.60
N VAL A 324 -18.73 4.54 9.45
CA VAL A 324 -17.83 5.64 9.85
C VAL A 324 -16.60 5.12 10.59
N LEU A 325 -16.77 4.17 11.50
CA LEU A 325 -15.65 3.53 12.19
C LEU A 325 -14.73 2.78 11.22
N LEU A 326 -15.30 2.05 10.25
CA LEU A 326 -14.52 1.28 9.27
C LEU A 326 -13.69 2.15 8.31
N ILE A 327 -14.19 3.33 7.92
CA ILE A 327 -13.45 4.24 7.03
C ILE A 327 -12.34 5.00 7.77
N SER A 328 -12.45 5.15 9.10
CA SER A 328 -11.57 6.02 9.89
C SER A 328 -10.06 5.74 9.80
N PRO A 329 -9.55 4.49 9.66
CA PRO A 329 -8.12 4.29 9.49
C PRO A 329 -7.59 4.88 8.17
N PHE A 330 -8.49 4.98 7.18
CA PHE A 330 -8.19 5.45 5.83
C PHE A 330 -8.42 6.96 5.68
N ALA A 331 -9.59 7.46 6.10
CA ALA A 331 -9.99 8.86 6.09
C ALA A 331 -10.34 9.37 7.50
N PRO A 332 -9.36 9.58 8.38
CA PRO A 332 -9.62 9.93 9.78
C PRO A 332 -10.30 11.29 9.94
N HIS A 333 -9.99 12.28 9.10
CA HIS A 333 -10.54 13.63 9.26
C HIS A 333 -12.04 13.67 8.92
N MET A 334 -12.42 13.11 7.77
CA MET A 334 -13.82 12.90 7.41
C MET A 334 -14.53 11.99 8.40
N GLY A 335 -13.85 10.96 8.90
CA GLY A 335 -14.38 10.08 9.93
C GLY A 335 -14.82 10.86 11.17
N GLU A 336 -13.94 11.69 11.73
CA GLU A 336 -14.23 12.47 12.95
C GLU A 336 -15.40 13.43 12.75
N GLU A 337 -15.39 14.16 11.64
CA GLU A 337 -16.47 15.09 11.31
C GLU A 337 -17.82 14.37 11.14
N LEU A 338 -17.83 13.20 10.48
CA LEU A 338 -19.06 12.39 10.35
C LEU A 338 -19.50 11.81 11.70
N TRP A 339 -18.56 11.41 12.55
CA TRP A 339 -18.83 10.87 13.88
C TRP A 339 -19.47 11.91 14.80
N GLU A 340 -18.94 13.14 14.82
CA GLU A 340 -19.54 14.26 15.55
C GLU A 340 -20.95 14.58 15.02
N ARG A 341 -21.14 14.60 13.69
CA ARG A 341 -22.45 14.83 13.06
C ARG A 341 -23.48 13.76 13.37
N LEU A 342 -23.05 12.54 13.67
CA LEU A 342 -23.93 11.47 14.16
C LEU A 342 -24.34 11.68 15.63
N GLY A 343 -23.78 12.67 16.32
CA GLY A 343 -24.14 13.08 17.68
C GLY A 343 -23.18 12.59 18.76
N HIS A 344 -22.01 12.05 18.37
CA HIS A 344 -21.01 11.58 19.33
C HIS A 344 -20.12 12.72 19.82
N ALA A 345 -19.92 12.80 21.13
CA ALA A 345 -19.09 13.85 21.76
C ALA A 345 -17.62 13.46 21.91
N GLU A 346 -17.33 12.16 21.90
CA GLU A 346 -15.98 11.62 22.03
C GLU A 346 -15.39 11.28 20.66
N SER A 347 -14.07 11.45 20.53
CA SER A 347 -13.35 11.13 19.30
C SER A 347 -13.54 9.66 18.92
N LEU A 348 -13.78 9.42 17.63
CA LEU A 348 -13.91 8.05 17.10
C LEU A 348 -12.64 7.23 17.32
N ALA A 349 -11.48 7.88 17.47
CA ALA A 349 -10.21 7.19 17.67
C ALA A 349 -10.19 6.36 18.97
N THR A 350 -11.09 6.65 19.90
CA THR A 350 -11.28 5.91 21.15
C THR A 350 -12.49 4.97 21.13
N ALA A 351 -13.31 5.03 20.07
CA ALA A 351 -14.47 4.16 19.92
C ALA A 351 -14.03 2.70 19.66
N PRO A 352 -14.80 1.71 20.14
CA PRO A 352 -14.51 0.31 19.88
C PRO A 352 -14.63 -0.01 18.39
N TRP A 353 -13.69 -0.80 17.87
CA TRP A 353 -13.77 -1.30 16.50
C TRP A 353 -15.01 -2.22 16.32
N PRO A 354 -15.80 -2.07 15.24
CA PRO A 354 -16.98 -2.90 15.03
C PRO A 354 -16.62 -4.37 14.82
N GLU A 355 -17.41 -5.27 15.41
CA GLU A 355 -17.20 -6.72 15.33
C GLU A 355 -18.20 -7.40 14.39
N ALA A 356 -17.70 -8.29 13.54
CA ALA A 356 -18.54 -9.09 12.67
C ALA A 356 -19.23 -10.21 13.48
N ARG A 357 -20.54 -10.35 13.31
CA ARG A 357 -21.33 -11.39 13.96
C ARG A 357 -21.53 -12.57 13.02
N GLU A 358 -21.16 -13.76 13.48
CA GLU A 358 -21.15 -14.99 12.68
C GLU A 358 -22.51 -15.34 12.06
N GLU A 359 -23.61 -15.01 12.74
CA GLU A 359 -24.98 -15.23 12.25
C GLU A 359 -25.28 -14.51 10.92
N TRP A 360 -24.66 -13.36 10.68
CA TRP A 360 -24.83 -12.55 9.47
C TRP A 360 -23.80 -12.88 8.37
N LEU A 361 -22.76 -13.65 8.71
CA LEU A 361 -21.75 -14.11 7.75
C LEU A 361 -22.16 -15.40 7.03
N ARG A 362 -23.10 -16.15 7.62
CA ARG A 362 -23.63 -17.37 7.01
C ARG A 362 -24.45 -17.00 5.78
N GLU A 363 -24.00 -17.44 4.61
CA GLU A 363 -24.84 -17.44 3.43
C GLU A 363 -25.92 -18.51 3.62
N GLU A 364 -27.19 -18.15 3.45
CA GLU A 364 -28.29 -19.15 3.48
C GLU A 364 -28.31 -19.98 2.20
N THR A 365 -27.80 -19.41 1.10
CA THR A 365 -27.70 -20.05 -0.20
C THR A 365 -26.36 -19.77 -0.85
N VAL A 366 -25.73 -20.80 -1.42
CA VAL A 366 -24.49 -20.70 -2.20
C VAL A 366 -24.78 -20.84 -3.69
N GLU A 367 -24.08 -20.06 -4.51
CA GLU A 367 -24.10 -20.20 -5.96
C GLU A 367 -23.06 -21.23 -6.40
N ILE A 368 -23.51 -22.28 -7.09
CA ILE A 368 -22.66 -23.39 -7.53
C ILE A 368 -22.58 -23.36 -9.05
N ALA A 369 -21.36 -23.28 -9.57
CA ALA A 369 -21.09 -23.38 -10.99
C ALA A 369 -21.36 -24.81 -11.48
N VAL A 370 -22.10 -24.95 -12.58
CA VAL A 370 -22.38 -26.24 -13.21
C VAL A 370 -21.64 -26.33 -14.54
N GLN A 371 -20.76 -27.33 -14.63
CA GLN A 371 -19.89 -27.62 -15.76
C GLN A 371 -20.26 -28.95 -16.41
N ILE A 372 -19.98 -29.05 -17.72
CA ILE A 372 -20.03 -30.31 -18.47
C ILE A 372 -18.70 -30.43 -19.23
N ASN A 373 -17.98 -31.53 -18.98
CA ASN A 373 -16.61 -31.74 -19.49
C ASN A 373 -15.70 -30.52 -19.25
N GLY A 374 -15.81 -29.92 -18.05
CA GLY A 374 -15.01 -28.77 -17.61
C GLY A 374 -15.42 -27.42 -18.18
N LYS A 375 -16.43 -27.35 -19.07
CA LYS A 375 -16.95 -26.09 -19.61
C LYS A 375 -18.16 -25.63 -18.80
N LEU A 376 -18.17 -24.36 -18.37
CA LEU A 376 -19.29 -23.75 -17.67
C LEU A 376 -20.56 -23.74 -18.55
N ARG A 377 -21.70 -24.11 -17.96
CA ARG A 377 -23.00 -24.16 -18.64
C ARG A 377 -24.09 -23.37 -17.92
N ALA A 378 -24.10 -23.41 -16.60
CA ALA A 378 -25.04 -22.66 -15.78
C ALA A 378 -24.44 -22.40 -14.39
N SER A 379 -25.14 -21.61 -13.61
CA SER A 379 -25.01 -21.58 -12.16
C SER A 379 -26.37 -21.87 -11.53
N ILE A 380 -26.35 -22.51 -10.36
CA ILE A 380 -27.54 -22.82 -9.56
C ILE A 380 -27.37 -22.23 -8.16
N ARG A 381 -28.47 -21.83 -7.53
CA ARG A 381 -28.48 -21.45 -6.11
C ARG A 381 -29.09 -22.58 -5.29
N VAL A 382 -28.38 -23.00 -4.25
CA VAL A 382 -28.81 -24.08 -3.33
C VAL A 382 -28.56 -23.64 -1.90
N ALA A 383 -29.23 -24.25 -0.92
CA ALA A 383 -28.97 -23.96 0.49
C ALA A 383 -27.49 -24.19 0.86
N ALA A 384 -26.92 -23.32 1.69
CA ALA A 384 -25.57 -23.53 2.19
C ALA A 384 -25.53 -24.79 3.07
N GLY A 385 -24.61 -25.71 2.74
CA GLY A 385 -24.58 -27.04 3.36
C GLY A 385 -25.58 -28.05 2.79
N ALA A 386 -26.23 -27.75 1.65
CA ALA A 386 -27.05 -28.72 0.94
C ALA A 386 -26.27 -30.02 0.67
N GLU A 387 -26.92 -31.15 0.92
CA GLU A 387 -26.33 -32.46 0.71
C GLU A 387 -25.97 -32.68 -0.77
N ARG A 388 -24.92 -33.47 -1.02
CA ARG A 388 -24.42 -33.73 -2.38
C ARG A 388 -25.54 -34.14 -3.34
N ALA A 389 -26.50 -34.94 -2.88
CA ALA A 389 -27.62 -35.42 -3.68
C ALA A 389 -28.53 -34.27 -4.14
N ASP A 390 -28.87 -33.35 -3.24
CA ASP A 390 -29.75 -32.22 -3.53
C ASP A 390 -29.10 -31.24 -4.50
N VAL A 391 -27.79 -31.01 -4.34
CA VAL A 391 -27.01 -30.17 -5.24
C VAL A 391 -26.96 -30.76 -6.66
N LEU A 392 -26.71 -32.06 -6.78
CA LEU A 392 -26.68 -32.74 -8.07
C LEU A 392 -28.07 -32.77 -8.73
N ALA A 393 -29.14 -32.95 -7.94
CA ALA A 393 -30.51 -32.90 -8.44
C ALA A 393 -30.85 -31.50 -8.97
N ALA A 394 -30.53 -30.44 -8.22
CA ALA A 394 -30.72 -29.06 -8.67
C ALA A 394 -29.90 -28.74 -9.94
N ALA A 395 -28.66 -29.25 -10.03
CA ALA A 395 -27.81 -29.07 -11.21
C ALA A 395 -28.37 -29.77 -12.46
N ARG A 396 -28.88 -31.00 -12.32
CA ARG A 396 -29.53 -31.74 -13.41
C ARG A 396 -30.86 -31.11 -13.81
N GLY A 397 -31.59 -30.55 -12.86
CA GLY A 397 -32.88 -29.88 -13.08
C GLY A 397 -32.77 -28.52 -13.77
N ASN A 398 -31.57 -27.94 -13.87
CA ASN A 398 -31.38 -26.70 -14.62
C ASN A 398 -31.59 -26.95 -16.12
N GLU A 399 -32.52 -26.23 -16.74
CA GLU A 399 -32.93 -26.45 -18.15
C GLU A 399 -31.76 -26.47 -19.13
N ARG A 400 -30.78 -25.58 -18.96
CA ARG A 400 -29.62 -25.46 -19.84
C ARG A 400 -28.66 -26.64 -19.67
N VAL A 401 -28.51 -27.14 -18.45
CA VAL A 401 -27.70 -28.32 -18.15
C VAL A 401 -28.40 -29.58 -18.64
N ALA A 402 -29.70 -29.73 -18.35
CA ALA A 402 -30.54 -30.84 -18.80
C ALA A 402 -30.49 -31.02 -20.32
N ALA A 403 -30.59 -29.92 -21.08
CA ALA A 403 -30.51 -29.95 -22.54
C ALA A 403 -29.16 -30.47 -23.06
N HIS A 404 -28.06 -30.22 -22.35
CA HIS A 404 -26.74 -30.72 -22.71
C HIS A 404 -26.47 -32.17 -22.26
N LEU A 405 -27.22 -32.65 -21.26
CA LEU A 405 -27.14 -34.02 -20.77
C LEU A 405 -28.15 -34.96 -21.46
N ALA A 406 -29.08 -34.41 -22.25
CA ALA A 406 -30.09 -35.18 -22.95
C ALA A 406 -29.44 -36.20 -23.90
N GLU A 407 -29.76 -37.47 -23.71
CA GLU A 407 -29.29 -38.62 -24.51
C GLU A 407 -27.78 -38.92 -24.45
N ILE A 408 -27.02 -38.28 -23.54
CA ILE A 408 -25.59 -38.58 -23.32
C ILE A 408 -25.40 -39.27 -21.97
N PRO A 409 -24.78 -40.47 -21.90
CA PRO A 409 -24.55 -41.16 -20.65
C PRO A 409 -23.53 -40.41 -19.77
N ILE A 410 -23.90 -40.13 -18.53
CA ILE A 410 -22.98 -39.52 -17.55
C ILE A 410 -22.01 -40.58 -17.06
N LEU A 411 -20.73 -40.41 -17.37
CA LEU A 411 -19.64 -41.29 -16.95
C LEU A 411 -19.21 -41.04 -15.49
N ARG A 412 -19.22 -39.77 -15.07
CA ARG A 412 -18.80 -39.38 -13.71
C ARG A 412 -19.40 -38.06 -13.26
N GLU A 413 -19.77 -37.99 -11.99
CA GLU A 413 -20.25 -36.76 -11.35
C GLU A 413 -19.26 -36.28 -10.29
N VAL A 414 -18.68 -35.11 -10.54
CA VAL A 414 -17.74 -34.48 -9.61
C VAL A 414 -18.44 -33.33 -8.92
N TYR A 415 -18.50 -33.38 -7.59
CA TYR A 415 -18.97 -32.27 -6.77
C TYR A 415 -17.86 -31.82 -5.85
N VAL A 416 -17.50 -30.54 -5.92
CA VAL A 416 -16.66 -29.87 -4.94
C VAL A 416 -17.58 -29.06 -4.04
N PRO A 417 -17.71 -29.41 -2.75
CA PRO A 417 -18.62 -28.77 -1.80
C PRO A 417 -18.57 -27.24 -1.87
N GLY A 418 -19.75 -26.64 -2.07
CA GLY A 418 -19.94 -25.18 -2.13
C GLY A 418 -19.29 -24.46 -3.31
N ARG A 419 -18.72 -25.15 -4.32
CA ARG A 419 -18.00 -24.50 -5.43
C ARG A 419 -18.48 -24.89 -6.81
N VAL A 420 -18.41 -26.17 -7.16
CA VAL A 420 -18.65 -26.62 -8.55
C VAL A 420 -19.24 -28.02 -8.63
N VAL A 421 -20.17 -28.21 -9.55
CA VAL A 421 -20.61 -29.51 -10.06
C VAL A 421 -20.08 -29.66 -11.48
N ASN A 422 -19.44 -30.78 -11.80
CA ASN A 422 -19.01 -31.10 -13.15
C ASN A 422 -19.52 -32.49 -13.55
N PHE A 423 -20.30 -32.53 -14.63
CA PHE A 423 -20.75 -33.76 -15.28
C PHE A 423 -19.74 -34.15 -16.37
N VAL A 424 -19.16 -35.33 -16.24
CA VAL A 424 -18.33 -35.93 -17.28
C VAL A 424 -19.23 -36.81 -18.13
N VAL A 425 -19.36 -36.46 -19.41
CA VAL A 425 -20.26 -37.11 -20.38
C VAL A 425 -19.52 -37.52 -21.64
#